data_AF-A0A8I0SP92-F1
#
_entry.id   AF-A0A8I0SP92-F1
#
_cell.length_a   1.000
_cell.length_b   1.000
_cell.length_c   1.000
_cell.angle_alpha   90.00
_cell.angle_beta   90.00
_cell.angle_gamma   90.00
#
_symmetry.space_group_name_H-M   'P 1'
#
loop_
_entity.id
_entity.type
_entity.pdbx_description
1 polymer ?
#
loop_
_entity_poly.entity_id
_entity_poly.type
_entity_poly.pdbx_seq_one_letter_code
_entity_poly.pdbx_strand_id
1 'polypeptide(L)'
;MEGASARILKDANLGSTLQKCPICRANRANEDCLCRRCGSDLTWVLEAQRLGRKLLAHAVTALAQGDRHRAVAWARRARLVHATPLSKAVDQFLTHSGSCHDSEDQGETSCPSGKNQNPGGFAPKPPPGEDDPHRSPTIIFTKLCVSNTLKPGQTSA
;
A
#
# COMPACT_ATOMS: atom_id res chain seq x y z
N MET A 1 -29.17 31.11 3.00
CA MET A 1 -28.27 30.32 2.12
C MET A 1 -26.98 30.10 2.90
N GLU A 2 -26.33 28.96 2.72
CA GLU A 2 -25.19 28.42 3.49
C GLU A 2 -25.58 27.58 4.72
N GLY A 3 -25.15 26.31 4.73
CA GLY A 3 -25.15 25.52 5.96
C GLY A 3 -25.35 23.99 5.89
N ALA A 4 -25.46 23.35 4.72
CA ALA A 4 -25.86 21.93 4.67
C ALA A 4 -24.89 20.94 3.98
N SER A 5 -23.70 21.35 3.52
CA SER A 5 -22.81 20.45 2.75
C SER A 5 -21.63 19.82 3.51
N ALA A 6 -21.50 20.01 4.83
CA ALA A 6 -20.30 19.59 5.56
C ALA A 6 -20.42 18.30 6.40
N ARG A 7 -21.55 17.57 6.35
CA ARG A 7 -21.79 16.43 7.27
C ARG A 7 -21.75 15.03 6.65
N ILE A 8 -21.55 14.87 5.35
CA ILE A 8 -21.73 13.56 4.68
C ILE A 8 -20.45 12.70 4.59
N LEU A 9 -19.27 13.18 5.00
CA LEU A 9 -18.01 12.41 4.86
C LEU A 9 -17.48 11.70 6.12
N LYS A 10 -18.25 11.60 7.22
CA LYS A 10 -17.74 10.97 8.46
C LYS A 10 -18.02 9.48 8.62
N ASP A 11 -18.90 8.88 7.81
CA ASP A 11 -19.43 7.54 8.11
C ASP A 11 -18.93 6.42 7.17
N ALA A 12 -17.98 6.69 6.27
CA ALA A 12 -17.58 5.71 5.26
C ALA A 12 -16.44 4.75 5.67
N ASN A 13 -16.07 4.61 6.95
CA ASN A 13 -14.98 3.67 7.32
C ASN A 13 -14.91 3.14 8.75
N LEU A 14 -16.03 2.94 9.47
CA LEU A 14 -15.96 2.46 10.87
C LEU A 14 -16.85 1.24 11.16
N GLY A 15 -16.96 0.35 10.17
CA GLY A 15 -17.27 -1.05 10.47
C GLY A 15 -16.12 -1.63 11.28
N SER A 16 -16.35 -1.83 12.58
CA SER A 16 -15.51 -2.55 13.54
C SER A 16 -15.33 -4.02 13.12
N THR A 17 -14.67 -4.23 11.98
CA THR A 17 -14.23 -5.56 11.55
C THR A 17 -13.14 -5.99 12.51
N LEU A 18 -13.53 -6.78 13.52
CA LEU A 18 -12.62 -7.40 14.48
C LEU A 18 -11.51 -8.10 13.68
N GLN A 19 -10.31 -7.52 13.68
CA GLN A 19 -9.17 -8.13 13.03
C GLN A 19 -8.68 -9.26 13.92
N LYS A 20 -8.41 -10.42 13.34
CA LYS A 20 -7.78 -11.52 14.08
C LYS A 20 -6.31 -11.17 14.33
N CYS A 21 -5.82 -11.47 15.53
CA CYS A 21 -4.39 -11.41 15.81
C CYS A 21 -3.63 -12.38 14.89
N PRO A 22 -2.55 -11.96 14.21
CA PRO A 22 -1.79 -12.85 13.32
C PRO A 22 -1.06 -13.97 14.07
N ILE A 23 -0.78 -13.77 15.36
CA ILE A 23 -0.08 -14.74 16.22
C ILE A 23 -1.05 -15.78 16.77
N CYS A 24 -2.02 -15.35 17.59
CA CYS A 24 -2.91 -16.28 18.31
C CYS A 24 -4.32 -16.42 17.70
N ARG A 25 -4.61 -15.71 16.60
CA ARG A 25 -5.90 -15.70 15.88
C ARG A 25 -7.11 -15.25 16.71
N ALA A 26 -6.91 -14.73 17.92
CA ALA A 26 -7.97 -14.14 18.73
C ALA A 26 -8.54 -12.87 18.08
N ASN A 27 -9.82 -12.62 18.30
CA ASN A 27 -10.44 -11.36 17.89
C ASN A 27 -9.81 -10.19 18.63
N ARG A 28 -9.54 -9.11 17.91
CA ARG A 28 -8.94 -7.87 18.43
C ARG A 28 -9.75 -6.68 17.98
N ALA A 29 -9.81 -5.64 18.81
CA ALA A 29 -10.26 -4.33 18.36
C ALA A 29 -9.28 -3.80 17.30
N ASN A 30 -9.81 -3.09 16.29
CA ASN A 30 -9.10 -2.73 15.06
C ASN A 30 -7.85 -1.83 15.28
N GLU A 31 -7.69 -1.27 16.48
CA GLU A 31 -6.67 -0.27 16.81
C GLU A 31 -5.77 -0.65 18.00
N ASP A 32 -6.08 -1.73 18.73
CA ASP A 32 -5.25 -2.17 19.86
C ASP A 32 -3.89 -2.66 19.32
N CYS A 33 -2.80 -2.03 19.73
CA CYS A 33 -1.45 -2.44 19.34
C CYS A 33 -0.99 -3.70 20.09
N LEU A 34 -1.59 -3.99 21.24
CA LEU A 34 -1.31 -5.20 22.02
C LEU A 34 -2.44 -6.21 21.86
N CYS A 35 -2.10 -7.49 21.74
CA CYS A 35 -3.10 -8.56 21.80
C CYS A 35 -3.48 -8.86 23.25
N ARG A 36 -4.77 -8.71 23.61
CA ARG A 36 -5.27 -9.04 24.95
C ARG A 36 -5.14 -10.52 25.34
N ARG A 37 -5.03 -11.43 24.36
CA ARG A 37 -4.91 -12.87 24.61
C ARG A 37 -3.46 -13.32 24.79
N CYS A 38 -2.58 -12.96 23.86
CA CYS A 38 -1.20 -13.45 23.86
C CYS A 38 -0.16 -12.40 24.27
N GLY A 39 -0.57 -11.15 24.53
CA GLY A 39 0.33 -10.07 24.94
C GLY A 39 1.25 -9.54 23.84
N SER A 40 1.23 -10.13 22.63
CA SER A 40 2.13 -9.70 21.55
C SER A 40 1.88 -8.26 21.13
N ASP A 41 2.98 -7.52 20.94
CA ASP A 41 2.97 -6.20 20.33
C ASP A 41 2.89 -6.32 18.80
N LEU A 42 1.86 -5.69 18.24
CA LEU A 42 1.49 -5.70 16.83
C LEU A 42 1.70 -4.34 16.19
N THR A 43 2.30 -3.37 16.89
CA THR A 43 2.53 -2.00 16.41
C THR A 43 3.14 -2.00 15.00
N TRP A 44 4.22 -2.77 14.80
CA TRP A 44 4.91 -2.87 13.51
C TRP A 44 4.07 -3.51 12.41
N VAL A 45 3.28 -4.53 12.75
CA VAL A 45 2.40 -5.21 11.79
C VAL A 45 1.30 -4.27 11.31
N LEU A 46 0.68 -3.54 12.24
CA LEU A 46 -0.37 -2.58 11.91
C LEU A 46 0.18 -1.40 11.10
N GLU A 47 1.41 -0.96 11.41
CA GLU A 47 2.03 0.12 10.67
C GLU A 47 2.42 -0.32 9.25
N ALA A 48 2.97 -1.52 9.08
CA ALA A 48 3.20 -2.10 7.75
C ALA A 48 1.89 -2.19 6.94
N GLN A 49 0.79 -2.62 7.57
CA GLN A 49 -0.53 -2.66 6.93
C GLN A 49 -1.02 -1.26 6.51
N ARG A 50 -0.85 -0.24 7.35
CA ARG A 50 -1.21 1.16 7.01
C ARG A 50 -0.35 1.69 5.86
N LEU A 51 0.97 1.48 5.94
CA LEU A 51 1.90 1.91 4.91
C LEU A 51 1.61 1.23 3.56
N GLY A 52 1.40 -0.08 3.55
CA GLY A 52 1.03 -0.83 2.36
C GLY A 52 -0.27 -0.32 1.71
N ARG A 53 -1.29 0.01 2.51
CA ARG A 53 -2.53 0.62 2.00
C ARG A 53 -2.29 2.00 1.37
N LYS A 54 -1.46 2.85 1.99
CA LYS A 54 -1.09 4.16 1.42
C LYS A 54 -0.35 4.02 0.10
N LEU A 55 0.63 3.13 0.02
CA LEU A 55 1.39 2.88 -1.20
C LEU A 55 0.49 2.36 -2.33
N LEU A 56 -0.47 1.50 -2.01
CA LEU A 56 -1.43 0.99 -2.97
C LEU A 56 -2.37 2.10 -3.48
N ALA A 57 -2.81 3.01 -2.58
CA ALA A 57 -3.58 4.19 -3.00
C ALA A 57 -2.78 5.06 -3.98
N HIS A 58 -1.50 5.31 -3.71
CA HIS A 58 -0.64 6.03 -4.66
C HIS A 58 -0.48 5.31 -6.01
N ALA A 59 -0.39 3.98 -6.01
CA ALA A 59 -0.33 3.20 -7.25
C ALA A 59 -1.60 3.38 -8.09
N VAL A 60 -2.78 3.30 -7.47
CA VAL A 60 -4.06 3.47 -8.14
C VAL A 60 -4.24 4.91 -8.64
N THR A 61 -3.85 5.92 -7.85
CA THR A 61 -3.91 7.32 -8.29
C THR A 61 -2.98 7.58 -9.48
N ALA A 62 -1.75 7.05 -9.46
CA ALA A 62 -0.83 7.18 -10.59
C ALA A 62 -1.38 6.51 -11.85
N LEU A 63 -2.01 5.33 -11.70
CA LEU A 63 -2.67 4.65 -12.81
C LEU A 63 -3.83 5.47 -13.39
N ALA A 64 -4.66 6.09 -12.54
CA ALA A 64 -5.75 6.96 -12.98
C ALA A 64 -5.26 8.22 -13.71
N GLN A 65 -4.02 8.65 -13.47
CA GLN A 65 -3.35 9.75 -14.17
C GLN A 65 -2.68 9.29 -15.48
N GLY A 66 -2.74 8.01 -15.83
CA GLY A 66 -2.03 7.44 -16.98
C GLY A 66 -0.53 7.20 -16.74
N ASP A 67 0.00 7.50 -15.55
CA ASP A 67 1.41 7.29 -15.23
C ASP A 67 1.65 5.84 -14.77
N ARG A 68 1.73 4.96 -15.78
CA ARG A 68 1.96 3.54 -15.57
C ARG A 68 3.28 3.24 -14.88
N HIS A 69 4.35 3.97 -15.20
CA HIS A 69 5.68 3.72 -14.65
C HIS A 69 5.69 3.94 -13.13
N ARG A 70 5.12 5.07 -12.66
CA ARG A 70 4.97 5.32 -11.22
C ARG A 70 4.01 4.34 -10.58
N ALA A 71 2.91 3.99 -11.24
CA ALA A 71 1.97 3.00 -10.74
C ALA A 71 2.63 1.65 -10.44
N VAL A 72 3.49 1.15 -11.35
CA VAL A 72 4.25 -0.10 -11.17
C VAL A 72 5.19 0.00 -9.97
N ALA A 73 5.94 1.10 -9.85
CA ALA A 73 6.87 1.29 -8.75
C ALA A 73 6.15 1.28 -7.39
N TRP A 74 5.01 1.97 -7.28
CA TRP A 74 4.22 2.01 -6.06
C TRP A 74 3.55 0.66 -5.74
N ALA A 75 3.00 -0.03 -6.74
CA ALA A 75 2.35 -1.33 -6.55
C ALA A 75 3.33 -2.39 -6.04
N ARG A 76 4.54 -2.45 -6.61
CA ARG A 76 5.61 -3.35 -6.14
C ARG A 76 6.02 -3.07 -4.71
N ARG A 77 6.21 -1.79 -4.34
CA ARG A 77 6.51 -1.39 -2.95
C ARG A 77 5.39 -1.77 -2.00
N ALA A 78 4.12 -1.53 -2.38
CA ALA A 78 2.97 -1.92 -1.57
C ALA A 78 2.95 -3.42 -1.30
N ARG A 79 3.25 -4.24 -2.31
CA ARG A 79 3.31 -5.71 -2.20
C ARG A 79 4.44 -6.20 -1.30
N LEU A 80 5.61 -5.55 -1.34
CA LEU A 80 6.75 -5.88 -0.46
C LEU A 80 6.43 -5.57 1.02
N VAL A 81 5.75 -4.46 1.29
CA VAL A 81 5.41 -4.04 2.65
C VAL A 81 4.24 -4.83 3.21
N HIS A 82 3.19 -5.05 2.41
CA HIS A 82 1.97 -5.72 2.84
C HIS A 82 1.30 -6.44 1.66
N ALA A 83 1.66 -7.72 1.50
CA ALA A 83 1.14 -8.60 0.44
C ALA A 83 -0.33 -8.93 0.68
N THR A 84 -1.22 -8.14 0.10
CA THR A 84 -2.67 -8.38 0.06
C THR A 84 -3.12 -8.91 -1.30
N PRO A 85 -4.27 -9.60 -1.38
CA PRO A 85 -4.86 -10.01 -2.66
C PRO A 85 -5.01 -8.83 -3.64
N LEU A 86 -5.42 -7.66 -3.14
CA LEU A 86 -5.55 -6.46 -3.96
C LEU A 86 -4.20 -5.95 -4.46
N SER A 87 -3.17 -5.88 -3.62
CA SER A 87 -1.83 -5.46 -4.06
C SER A 87 -1.24 -6.39 -5.13
N LYS A 88 -1.53 -7.70 -5.04
CA LYS A 88 -1.14 -8.68 -6.05
C LYS A 88 -1.91 -8.47 -7.36
N ALA A 89 -3.21 -8.24 -7.28
CA ALA A 89 -4.05 -8.01 -8.46
C ALA A 89 -3.63 -6.74 -9.21
N VAL A 90 -3.33 -5.64 -8.50
CA VAL A 90 -2.85 -4.39 -9.12
C VAL A 90 -1.48 -4.58 -9.77
N ASP A 91 -0.53 -5.22 -9.10
CA ASP A 91 0.79 -5.54 -9.67
C ASP A 91 0.65 -6.40 -10.94
N GLN A 92 -0.18 -7.45 -10.90
CA GLN A 92 -0.47 -8.28 -12.07
C GLN A 92 -1.15 -7.49 -13.20
N PHE A 93 -2.15 -6.67 -12.89
CA PHE A 93 -2.80 -5.83 -13.90
C PHE A 93 -1.77 -4.95 -14.62
N LEU A 94 -0.86 -4.33 -13.87
CA LEU A 94 0.17 -3.45 -14.41
C LEU A 94 1.31 -4.19 -15.13
N THR A 95 1.52 -5.47 -14.91
CA THR A 95 2.48 -6.26 -15.69
C THR A 95 1.89 -6.80 -16.99
N HIS A 96 0.60 -7.15 -17.01
CA HIS A 96 -0.05 -7.79 -18.16
C HIS A 96 -0.71 -6.81 -19.13
N SER A 97 -1.17 -5.65 -18.67
CA SER A 97 -1.84 -4.66 -19.55
C SER A 97 -0.89 -3.94 -20.53
N GLY A 98 0.35 -4.42 -20.70
CA GLY A 98 1.35 -3.85 -21.61
C GLY A 98 1.48 -4.66 -22.91
N SER A 99 0.69 -5.71 -23.09
CA SER A 99 0.81 -6.63 -24.23
C SER A 99 -0.38 -6.61 -25.19
N CYS A 100 -1.24 -5.59 -25.15
CA CYS A 100 -2.06 -5.26 -26.31
C CYS A 100 -1.16 -4.53 -27.31
N HIS A 101 -0.41 -5.31 -28.09
CA HIS A 101 -0.03 -4.88 -29.43
C HIS A 101 -1.34 -4.48 -30.12
N ASP A 102 -1.51 -3.18 -30.37
CA ASP A 102 -2.40 -2.70 -31.41
C ASP A 102 -2.00 -3.41 -32.70
N SER A 103 -2.70 -4.48 -33.03
CA SER A 103 -2.78 -4.94 -34.40
C SER A 103 -3.59 -3.89 -35.14
N GLU A 104 -2.93 -2.79 -35.53
CA GLU A 104 -3.38 -1.99 -36.65
C GLU A 104 -3.41 -2.91 -37.87
N ASP A 105 -4.61 -3.39 -38.15
CA ASP A 105 -5.03 -3.99 -39.42
C ASP A 105 -4.90 -2.91 -40.50
N GLN A 106 -3.67 -2.67 -40.96
CA GLN A 106 -3.42 -1.98 -42.22
C GLN A 106 -3.05 -3.03 -43.25
N GLY A 107 -3.85 -3.03 -44.31
CA GLY A 107 -3.82 -4.00 -45.39
C GLY A 107 -2.44 -4.26 -45.97
N GLU A 108 -2.34 -5.47 -46.50
CA GLU A 108 -1.40 -5.96 -47.51
C GLU A 108 -0.39 -4.91 -48.01
N THR A 109 0.88 -5.06 -47.62
CA THR A 109 1.97 -5.08 -48.60
C THR A 109 3.23 -5.71 -48.01
N SER A 110 3.76 -6.63 -48.82
CA SER A 110 4.98 -7.42 -48.76
C SER A 110 6.19 -6.90 -47.94
N CYS A 111 6.90 -7.90 -47.39
CA CYS A 111 8.22 -7.86 -46.74
C CYS A 111 9.35 -7.24 -47.61
N PRO A 112 10.53 -6.95 -47.01
CA PRO A 112 11.53 -8.02 -46.91
C PRO A 112 12.31 -8.09 -45.59
N SER A 113 12.84 -9.29 -45.37
CA SER A 113 13.84 -9.66 -44.37
C SER A 113 14.91 -8.59 -44.12
N GLY A 114 15.07 -8.20 -42.85
CA GLY A 114 16.23 -7.45 -42.36
C GLY A 114 16.60 -7.94 -40.98
N LYS A 115 17.50 -8.92 -40.90
CA LYS A 115 18.15 -9.33 -39.66
C LYS A 115 19.03 -8.18 -39.17
N ASN A 116 18.74 -7.58 -38.02
CA ASN A 116 19.77 -6.85 -37.28
C ASN A 116 19.65 -7.14 -35.79
N GLN A 117 20.65 -7.87 -35.29
CA GLN A 117 20.87 -8.15 -33.89
C GLN A 117 21.50 -6.91 -33.27
N ASN A 118 20.88 -6.36 -32.22
CA ASN A 118 21.59 -5.47 -31.31
C ASN A 118 21.02 -5.61 -29.88
N PRO A 119 21.67 -6.39 -28.98
CA PRO A 119 21.31 -6.40 -27.57
C PRO A 119 22.05 -5.26 -26.86
N GLY A 120 21.56 -4.03 -27.06
CA GLY A 120 22.00 -2.85 -26.33
C GLY A 120 21.12 -2.64 -25.10
N GLY A 121 21.50 -3.25 -23.98
CA GLY A 121 20.79 -3.10 -22.70
C GLY A 121 20.80 -1.66 -22.21
N PHE A 122 19.65 -1.00 -22.28
CA PHE A 122 19.39 0.21 -21.50
C PHE A 122 18.67 -0.20 -20.21
N ALA A 123 19.46 -0.47 -19.17
CA ALA A 123 18.94 -0.45 -17.82
C ALA A 123 18.37 0.95 -17.54
N PRO A 124 17.14 1.08 -17.01
CA PRO A 124 16.62 2.38 -16.60
C PRO A 124 17.54 2.94 -15.51
N LYS A 125 18.10 4.11 -15.78
CA LYS A 125 18.92 4.88 -14.84
C LYS A 125 18.09 5.08 -13.55
N PRO A 126 18.59 4.67 -12.37
CA PRO A 126 17.92 5.02 -11.12
C PRO A 126 17.84 6.55 -10.99
N PRO A 127 16.80 7.10 -10.35
CA PRO A 127 16.73 8.52 -10.06
C PRO A 127 18.00 8.93 -9.29
N PRO A 128 18.58 10.10 -9.59
CA PRO A 128 19.79 10.58 -8.92
C PRO A 128 19.57 10.57 -7.41
N GLY A 129 20.58 10.05 -6.70
CA GLY A 129 20.59 9.94 -5.25
C GLY A 129 20.44 11.30 -4.60
N GLU A 130 19.57 11.35 -3.61
CA GLU A 130 19.72 12.26 -2.48
C GLU A 130 20.71 11.58 -1.53
N ASP A 131 22.00 11.90 -1.72
CA ASP A 131 23.05 11.65 -0.74
C ASP A 131 22.84 12.58 0.45
N ASP A 132 22.45 11.99 1.59
CA ASP A 132 22.65 12.64 2.89
C ASP A 132 23.04 11.56 3.94
N PRO A 133 24.34 11.23 4.09
CA PRO A 133 24.80 10.16 4.98
C PRO A 133 25.01 10.60 6.44
N HIS A 134 24.61 11.81 6.83
CA HIS A 134 24.77 12.33 8.20
C HIS A 134 23.53 12.94 8.82
N ARG A 135 22.35 12.43 8.46
CA ARG A 135 21.17 12.71 9.27
C ARG A 135 20.47 11.42 9.60
N SER A 136 20.92 10.75 10.66
CA SER A 136 20.04 9.91 11.44
C SER A 136 18.82 10.75 11.82
N PRO A 137 17.61 10.49 11.29
CA PRO A 137 16.48 10.85 12.09
C PRO A 137 16.48 9.80 13.20
N THR A 138 16.93 10.20 14.39
CA THR A 138 16.31 9.68 15.60
C THR A 138 14.83 9.96 15.41
N ILE A 139 14.11 9.03 14.77
CA ILE A 139 12.67 9.11 14.69
C ILE A 139 12.22 8.74 16.09
N ILE A 140 12.17 9.76 16.95
CA ILE A 140 11.43 9.73 18.20
C ILE A 140 9.96 9.67 17.79
N PHE A 141 9.49 8.48 17.39
CA PHE A 141 8.07 8.19 17.27
C PHE A 141 7.56 7.89 18.67
N THR A 142 7.46 8.92 19.51
CA THR A 142 6.58 8.89 20.67
C THR A 142 5.14 8.94 20.18
N LYS A 143 4.66 7.81 19.65
CA LYS A 143 3.22 7.55 19.65
C LYS A 143 2.94 6.72 20.88
N LEU A 144 2.74 7.44 22.00
CA LEU A 144 2.19 6.88 23.22
C LEU A 144 0.88 6.17 22.85
N CYS A 145 0.94 4.85 22.75
CA CYS A 145 -0.23 4.00 22.87
C CYS A 145 -0.61 4.08 24.35
N VAL A 146 -1.35 5.12 24.72
CA VAL A 146 -1.98 5.23 26.04
C VAL A 146 -3.00 4.12 26.11
N SER A 147 -2.55 2.95 26.57
CA SER A 147 -3.41 1.84 26.94
C SER A 147 -4.21 2.34 28.14
N ASN A 148 -5.48 2.67 27.91
CA ASN A 148 -6.39 3.05 28.98
C ASN A 148 -6.63 1.78 29.82
N THR A 149 -5.83 1.60 30.87
CA THR A 149 -6.02 0.51 31.83
C THR A 149 -7.29 0.80 32.62
N LEU A 150 -8.41 0.20 32.21
CA LEU A 150 -9.59 0.09 33.07
C LEU A 150 -9.16 -0.59 34.38
N LYS A 151 -9.24 0.14 35.50
CA LYS A 151 -9.26 -0.45 36.84
C LYS A 151 -10.65 -1.06 37.07
N PRO A 152 -10.79 -2.38 37.26
CA PRO A 152 -11.99 -2.93 37.86
C PRO A 152 -11.85 -2.85 39.39
N GLY A 153 -12.85 -2.31 40.08
CA GLY A 153 -13.03 -2.53 41.52
C GLY A 153 -13.05 -1.26 42.36
N GLN A 154 -14.24 -0.67 42.48
CA GLN A 154 -14.71 -0.14 43.76
C GLN A 154 -16.20 -0.48 43.90
N THR A 155 -16.47 -1.68 44.39
CA THR A 155 -17.64 -1.93 45.24
C THR A 155 -17.31 -1.39 46.62
N SER A 156 -18.10 -0.45 47.12
CA SER A 156 -18.11 -0.07 48.53
C SER A 156 -19.57 0.13 48.94
N ALA A 157 -19.85 -0.39 50.12
CA ALA A 157 -21.14 -0.79 50.69
C ALA A 157 -22.23 0.29 50.73
#